data_AF-A0A2D6A3H7-F1
#
_entry.id   AF-A0A2D6A3H7-F1
#
_cell.length_a   1.000
_cell.length_b   1.000
_cell.length_c   1.000
_cell.angle_alpha   90.00
_cell.angle_beta   90.00
_cell.angle_gamma   90.00
#
_symmetry.space_group_name_H-M   'P 1'
#
loop_
_entity.id
_entity.type
_entity.pdbx_description
1 polymer ?
#
loop_
_entity_poly.entity_id
_entity_poly.type
_entity_poly.pdbx_seq_one_letter_code
_entity_poly.pdbx_strand_id
1 'polypeptide(L)'
;MCTLAGCGGERSLSQLEAALQSADPTEHRAALDELVRALGEQDRAHKATRILRRAGKSSIAALVAALDDRSLRTAATDALVWVGSDHPRDLARALEAASPTTRHRLGRVFGRIGVGAVETLIDLLKSDDCDVRAAAGEGFRLLGPTVMQRIEEKLRDESEEVVANAAIALQGLRPLIEGGIPNLVLALASPDRPTRNIASLYLGLTGKDAVPLLIKALDAKEIRVRAVRLLGVLGKNAADALPALQKLEDAEDAGLRRTVRWTLGRIRG
;
A
#
# COMPACT_ATOMS: atom_id res chain seq x y z
N MET A 1 18.56 -37.23 -32.00
CA MET A 1 17.22 -36.62 -31.90
C MET A 1 16.29 -37.62 -31.24
N CYS A 2 15.99 -37.44 -29.95
CA CYS A 2 14.89 -38.11 -29.27
C CYS A 2 14.10 -37.02 -28.54
N THR A 3 12.88 -36.79 -29.02
CA THR A 3 11.86 -35.94 -28.43
C THR A 3 11.31 -36.61 -27.18
N LEU A 4 11.66 -36.11 -25.99
CA LEU A 4 11.00 -36.47 -24.74
C LEU A 4 9.93 -35.43 -24.42
N ALA A 5 8.81 -35.53 -25.13
CA ALA A 5 7.53 -35.10 -24.61
C ALA A 5 6.99 -36.26 -23.75
N GLY A 6 6.74 -36.01 -22.46
CA GLY A 6 5.98 -36.93 -21.60
C GLY A 6 6.70 -37.48 -20.37
N CYS A 7 7.01 -36.63 -19.39
CA CYS A 7 7.10 -37.03 -17.98
C CYS A 7 6.37 -35.99 -17.13
N GLY A 8 5.03 -35.95 -17.24
CA GLY A 8 4.16 -35.12 -16.41
C GLY A 8 3.94 -35.71 -15.02
N GLY A 9 5.02 -36.07 -14.32
CA GLY A 9 4.97 -36.35 -12.89
C GLY A 9 5.27 -35.04 -12.16
N GLU A 10 4.35 -34.57 -11.32
CA GLU A 10 4.61 -33.41 -10.47
C GLU A 10 5.93 -33.58 -9.72
N ARG A 11 6.83 -32.61 -9.86
CA ARG A 11 8.10 -32.65 -9.15
C ARG A 11 7.80 -32.55 -7.66
N SER A 12 8.48 -33.37 -6.87
CA SER A 12 8.44 -33.22 -5.43
C SER A 12 8.96 -31.82 -5.04
N LEU A 13 8.46 -31.27 -3.94
CA LEU A 13 8.89 -29.94 -3.47
C LEU A 13 10.41 -29.86 -3.24
N SER A 14 11.07 -30.98 -2.92
CA SER A 14 12.53 -31.05 -2.78
C SER A 14 13.25 -30.95 -4.13
N GLN A 15 12.70 -31.53 -5.20
CA GLN A 15 13.22 -31.37 -6.56
C GLN A 15 13.04 -29.94 -7.07
N LEU A 16 11.92 -29.29 -6.71
CA LEU A 16 11.71 -27.88 -7.02
C LEU A 16 12.70 -26.97 -6.28
N GLU A 17 12.96 -27.22 -4.99
CA GLU A 17 13.97 -26.48 -4.24
C GLU A 17 15.38 -26.63 -4.85
N ALA A 18 15.73 -27.83 -5.34
CA ALA A 18 16.98 -28.05 -6.05
C ALA A 18 17.02 -27.34 -7.42
N ALA A 19 15.91 -27.35 -8.18
CA ALA A 19 15.81 -26.68 -9.47
C ALA A 19 15.95 -25.16 -9.37
N LEU A 20 15.61 -24.56 -8.22
CA LEU A 20 15.86 -23.13 -7.97
C LEU A 20 17.36 -22.79 -7.89
N GLN A 21 18.23 -23.77 -7.67
CA GLN A 21 19.70 -23.59 -7.68
C GLN A 21 20.29 -23.71 -9.09
N SER A 22 19.48 -24.09 -10.09
CA SER A 22 19.93 -24.19 -11.47
C SER A 22 20.33 -22.82 -12.01
N ALA A 23 21.42 -22.78 -12.77
CA ALA A 23 21.86 -21.59 -13.49
C ALA A 23 21.00 -21.31 -14.73
N ASP A 24 20.15 -22.25 -15.16
CA ASP A 24 19.21 -22.06 -16.27
C ASP A 24 18.01 -21.20 -15.81
N PRO A 25 17.83 -19.97 -16.35
CA PRO A 25 16.71 -19.11 -16.00
C PRO A 25 15.34 -19.72 -16.34
N THR A 26 15.28 -20.58 -17.35
CA THR A 26 14.04 -21.25 -17.78
C THR A 26 13.61 -22.29 -16.77
N GLU A 27 14.56 -23.11 -16.31
CA GLU A 27 14.32 -24.12 -15.29
C GLU A 27 13.97 -23.47 -13.94
N HIS A 28 14.69 -22.42 -13.56
CA HIS A 28 14.42 -21.66 -12.35
C HIS A 28 13.00 -21.06 -12.37
N ARG A 29 12.59 -20.43 -13.48
CA ARG A 29 11.25 -19.87 -13.62
C ARG A 29 10.17 -20.94 -13.58
N ALA A 30 10.37 -22.05 -14.31
CA ALA A 30 9.42 -23.16 -14.30
C ALA A 30 9.25 -23.77 -12.89
N ALA A 31 10.34 -23.83 -12.10
CA ALA A 31 10.27 -24.29 -10.72
C ALA A 31 9.47 -23.32 -9.83
N LEU A 32 9.65 -22.00 -9.99
CA LEU A 32 8.85 -21.00 -9.29
C LEU A 32 7.35 -21.10 -9.64
N ASP A 33 7.02 -21.26 -10.92
CA ASP A 33 5.62 -21.37 -11.36
C ASP A 33 4.95 -22.63 -10.79
N GLU A 34 5.68 -23.74 -10.72
CA GLU A 34 5.19 -24.99 -10.13
C GLU A 34 5.03 -24.88 -8.61
N LEU A 35 5.95 -24.21 -7.92
CA LEU A 35 5.82 -23.90 -6.49
C LEU A 35 4.63 -22.98 -6.20
N VAL A 36 4.37 -22.01 -7.08
CA VAL A 36 3.22 -21.11 -6.99
C VAL A 36 1.91 -21.87 -7.15
N ARG A 37 1.82 -22.84 -8.07
CA ARG A 37 0.64 -23.72 -8.17
C ARG A 37 0.45 -24.57 -6.91
N ALA A 38 1.54 -25.09 -6.35
CA ALA A 38 1.53 -25.87 -5.13
C ALA A 38 1.05 -25.07 -3.88
N LEU A 39 0.94 -23.74 -3.97
CA LEU A 39 0.27 -22.92 -2.95
C LEU A 39 -1.24 -23.16 -2.87
N GLY A 40 -1.87 -23.57 -3.97
CA GLY A 40 -3.30 -23.92 -4.02
C GLY A 40 -3.60 -25.33 -3.49
N GLU A 41 -2.58 -26.14 -3.25
CA GLU A 41 -2.71 -27.52 -2.79
C GLU A 41 -2.64 -27.59 -1.26
N GLN A 42 -3.68 -28.14 -0.62
CA GLN A 42 -3.85 -28.12 0.83
C GLN A 42 -2.65 -28.71 1.59
N ASP A 43 -2.06 -29.80 1.07
CA ASP A 43 -0.95 -30.51 1.72
C ASP A 43 0.43 -29.90 1.43
N ARG A 44 0.54 -29.08 0.38
CA ARG A 44 1.84 -28.58 -0.13
C ARG A 44 2.04 -27.10 0.07
N ALA A 45 0.98 -26.34 0.33
CA ALA A 45 1.01 -24.88 0.45
C ALA A 45 2.03 -24.38 1.49
N HIS A 46 2.10 -25.02 2.66
CA HIS A 46 2.98 -24.56 3.73
C HIS A 46 4.47 -24.73 3.37
N LYS A 47 4.84 -25.89 2.81
CA LYS A 47 6.22 -26.17 2.40
C LYS A 47 6.60 -25.38 1.14
N ALA A 48 5.68 -25.18 0.20
CA ALA A 48 5.87 -24.33 -0.97
C ALA A 48 6.13 -22.87 -0.55
N THR A 49 5.34 -22.33 0.38
CA THR A 49 5.54 -20.97 0.94
C THR A 49 6.94 -20.80 1.52
N ARG A 50 7.41 -21.78 2.31
CA ARG A 50 8.76 -21.73 2.90
C ARG A 50 9.86 -21.73 1.84
N ILE A 51 9.71 -22.52 0.77
CA ILE A 51 10.68 -22.58 -0.33
C ILE A 51 10.69 -21.24 -1.09
N LEU A 52 9.51 -20.69 -1.40
CA LEU A 52 9.40 -19.39 -2.07
C LEU A 52 10.00 -18.27 -1.22
N ARG A 53 9.82 -18.30 0.10
CA ARG A 53 10.49 -17.38 1.02
C ARG A 53 12.01 -17.45 0.91
N ARG A 54 12.60 -18.65 0.88
CA ARG A 54 14.06 -18.84 0.72
C ARG A 54 14.56 -18.37 -0.65
N ALA A 55 13.74 -18.52 -1.70
CA ALA A 55 14.04 -17.97 -3.01
C ALA A 55 14.06 -16.42 -3.00
N GLY A 56 13.36 -15.82 -2.04
CA GLY A 56 13.40 -14.38 -1.79
C GLY A 56 12.93 -13.59 -3.01
N LYS A 57 13.71 -12.58 -3.40
CA LYS A 57 13.37 -11.65 -4.49
C LYS A 57 13.00 -12.31 -5.82
N SER A 58 13.56 -13.48 -6.16
CA SER A 58 13.27 -14.11 -7.45
C SER A 58 11.84 -14.65 -7.54
N SER A 59 11.22 -14.95 -6.39
CA SER A 59 9.85 -15.44 -6.31
C SER A 59 8.78 -14.34 -6.45
N ILE A 60 9.15 -13.07 -6.23
CA ILE A 60 8.19 -11.96 -6.14
C ILE A 60 7.39 -11.83 -7.44
N ALA A 61 8.04 -11.86 -8.61
CA ALA A 61 7.36 -11.70 -9.88
C ALA A 61 6.33 -12.82 -10.15
N ALA A 62 6.68 -14.07 -9.85
CA ALA A 62 5.79 -15.21 -10.02
C ALA A 62 4.59 -15.15 -9.05
N LEU A 63 4.84 -14.75 -7.81
CA LEU A 63 3.80 -14.53 -6.81
C LEU A 63 2.87 -13.36 -7.16
N VAL A 64 3.42 -12.27 -7.70
CA VAL A 64 2.64 -11.10 -8.15
C VAL A 64 1.70 -11.51 -9.30
N ALA A 65 2.18 -12.30 -10.26
CA ALA A 65 1.34 -12.84 -11.32
C ALA A 65 0.19 -13.71 -10.77
N ALA A 66 0.46 -14.50 -9.73
CA ALA A 66 -0.54 -15.34 -9.08
C ALA A 66 -1.64 -14.57 -8.32
N LEU A 67 -1.48 -13.26 -8.08
CA LEU A 67 -2.53 -12.44 -7.48
C LEU A 67 -3.74 -12.26 -8.41
N ASP A 68 -3.54 -12.39 -9.71
CA ASP A 68 -4.61 -12.28 -10.70
C ASP A 68 -5.43 -13.57 -10.80
N ASP A 69 -4.82 -14.72 -10.54
CA ASP A 69 -5.52 -16.01 -10.44
C ASP A 69 -6.42 -16.05 -9.20
N ARG A 70 -7.73 -16.24 -9.41
CA ARG A 70 -8.72 -16.26 -8.32
C ARG A 70 -8.49 -17.41 -7.32
N SER A 71 -7.98 -18.55 -7.77
CA SER A 71 -7.73 -19.73 -6.94
C SER A 71 -6.49 -19.55 -6.08
N LEU A 72 -5.43 -18.94 -6.63
CA LEU A 72 -4.14 -18.77 -5.95
C LEU A 72 -4.04 -17.46 -5.17
N ARG A 73 -4.88 -16.46 -5.45
CA ARG A 73 -4.76 -15.10 -4.90
C ARG A 73 -4.54 -15.05 -3.40
N THR A 74 -5.30 -15.80 -2.61
CA THR A 74 -5.19 -15.75 -1.14
C THR A 74 -3.83 -16.30 -0.70
N ALA A 75 -3.45 -17.47 -1.20
CA ALA A 75 -2.18 -18.10 -0.85
C ALA A 75 -0.98 -17.30 -1.38
N ALA A 76 -1.08 -16.73 -2.58
CA ALA A 76 -0.09 -15.82 -3.14
C ALA A 76 0.03 -14.52 -2.33
N THR A 77 -1.08 -13.96 -1.85
CA THR A 77 -1.06 -12.80 -0.94
C THR A 77 -0.33 -13.14 0.35
N ASP A 78 -0.64 -14.29 0.96
CA ASP A 78 0.00 -14.72 2.20
C ASP A 78 1.51 -14.95 2.00
N ALA A 79 1.90 -15.65 0.94
CA ALA A 79 3.31 -15.84 0.59
C ALA A 79 4.04 -14.51 0.32
N LEU A 80 3.39 -13.56 -0.38
CA LEU A 80 3.95 -12.23 -0.63
C LEU A 80 4.11 -11.38 0.63
N VAL A 81 3.28 -11.58 1.65
CA VAL A 81 3.49 -10.89 2.94
C VAL A 81 4.82 -11.33 3.54
N TRP A 82 5.12 -12.63 3.54
CA TRP A 82 6.39 -13.14 4.07
C TRP A 82 7.59 -12.72 3.21
N VAL A 83 7.56 -12.99 1.91
CA VAL A 83 8.65 -12.62 0.98
C VAL A 83 8.85 -11.11 0.92
N GLY A 84 7.75 -10.36 0.89
CA GLY A 84 7.76 -8.90 0.82
C GLY A 84 8.19 -8.23 2.12
N SER A 85 8.04 -8.89 3.27
CA SER A 85 8.61 -8.41 4.53
C SER A 85 10.14 -8.42 4.50
N ASP A 86 10.72 -9.45 3.88
CA ASP A 86 12.18 -9.59 3.71
C ASP A 86 12.71 -8.69 2.56
N HIS A 87 11.84 -8.32 1.59
CA HIS A 87 12.22 -7.58 0.37
C HIS A 87 11.22 -6.48 -0.04
N PRO A 88 10.96 -5.47 0.80
CA PRO A 88 9.91 -4.48 0.54
C PRO A 88 10.17 -3.63 -0.71
N ARG A 89 11.44 -3.32 -1.01
CA ARG A 89 11.83 -2.53 -2.21
C ARG A 89 11.60 -3.28 -3.52
N ASP A 90 11.85 -4.58 -3.56
CA ASP A 90 11.59 -5.38 -4.75
C ASP A 90 10.08 -5.59 -4.97
N LEU A 91 9.31 -5.71 -3.88
CA LEU A 91 7.85 -5.68 -3.95
C LEU A 91 7.32 -4.34 -4.48
N ALA A 92 7.97 -3.22 -4.14
CA ALA A 92 7.59 -1.90 -4.64
C ALA A 92 7.83 -1.74 -6.14
N ARG A 93 8.98 -2.21 -6.63
CA ARG A 93 9.24 -2.28 -8.08
C ARG A 93 8.22 -3.16 -8.80
N ALA A 94 7.84 -4.28 -8.19
CA ALA A 94 6.80 -5.14 -8.75
C ALA A 94 5.44 -4.43 -8.78
N LEU A 95 5.10 -3.62 -7.76
CA LEU A 95 3.91 -2.79 -7.74
C LEU A 95 3.93 -1.74 -8.86
N GLU A 96 5.05 -1.05 -9.07
CA GLU A 96 5.18 -0.06 -10.14
C GLU A 96 4.99 -0.68 -11.53
N ALA A 97 5.51 -1.88 -11.76
CA ALA A 97 5.38 -2.62 -13.03
C ALA A 97 4.01 -3.31 -13.21
N ALA A 98 3.21 -3.43 -12.16
CA ALA A 98 1.99 -4.22 -12.17
C ALA A 98 0.78 -3.48 -12.80
N SER A 99 -0.23 -4.26 -13.19
CA SER A 99 -1.52 -3.72 -13.68
C SER A 99 -2.27 -2.95 -12.57
N PRO A 100 -3.22 -2.06 -12.91
CA PRO A 100 -4.00 -1.31 -11.91
C PRO A 100 -4.71 -2.21 -10.87
N THR A 101 -5.26 -3.35 -11.29
CA THR A 101 -5.91 -4.31 -10.39
C THR A 101 -4.92 -4.98 -9.44
N THR A 102 -3.74 -5.33 -9.96
CA THR A 102 -2.67 -5.99 -9.20
C THR A 102 -2.02 -5.01 -8.22
N ARG A 103 -1.83 -3.73 -8.62
CA ARG A 103 -1.37 -2.63 -7.76
C ARG A 103 -2.22 -2.50 -6.51
N HIS A 104 -3.54 -2.46 -6.64
CA HIS A 104 -4.43 -2.37 -5.49
C HIS A 104 -4.26 -3.55 -4.52
N ARG A 105 -4.09 -4.78 -5.04
CA ARG A 105 -3.81 -5.97 -4.20
C ARG A 105 -2.46 -5.88 -3.51
N LEU A 106 -1.43 -5.40 -4.20
CA LEU A 106 -0.10 -5.19 -3.61
C LEU A 106 -0.11 -4.10 -2.54
N GLY A 107 -0.92 -3.05 -2.69
CA GLY A 107 -1.21 -2.11 -1.62
C GLY A 107 -1.71 -2.81 -0.35
N ARG A 108 -2.62 -3.78 -0.49
CA ARG A 108 -3.09 -4.60 0.63
C ARG A 108 -2.00 -5.50 1.22
N VAL A 109 -1.12 -6.06 0.39
CA VAL A 109 0.04 -6.82 0.86
C VAL A 109 0.94 -5.94 1.72
N PHE A 110 1.27 -4.73 1.28
CA PHE A 110 2.06 -3.79 2.09
C PHE A 110 1.39 -3.43 3.42
N GLY A 111 0.08 -3.22 3.41
CA GLY A 111 -0.67 -3.01 4.65
C GLY A 111 -0.59 -4.19 5.63
N ARG A 112 -0.54 -5.43 5.11
CA ARG A 112 -0.38 -6.65 5.91
C ARG A 112 1.05 -6.90 6.37
N ILE A 113 2.05 -6.46 5.60
CA ILE A 113 3.48 -6.49 6.00
C ILE A 113 3.68 -5.65 7.27
N GLY A 114 2.95 -4.54 7.41
CA GLY A 114 3.00 -3.77 8.65
C GLY A 114 4.07 -2.67 8.61
N VAL A 115 4.66 -2.41 9.78
CA VAL A 115 5.64 -1.33 9.99
C VAL A 115 6.85 -1.43 9.06
N GLY A 116 7.30 -2.65 8.75
CA GLY A 116 8.44 -2.88 7.85
C GLY A 116 8.24 -2.36 6.42
N ALA A 117 6.99 -2.08 6.01
CA ALA A 117 6.67 -1.51 4.71
C ALA A 117 6.57 0.02 4.70
N VAL A 118 6.63 0.69 5.86
CA VAL A 118 6.27 2.12 5.97
C VAL A 118 7.13 3.01 5.10
N GLU A 119 8.46 2.91 5.16
CA GLU A 119 9.34 3.70 4.30
C GLU A 119 9.06 3.49 2.82
N THR A 120 8.88 2.23 2.45
CA THR A 120 8.61 1.87 1.06
C THR A 120 7.27 2.46 0.61
N LEU A 121 6.25 2.43 1.47
CA LEU A 121 4.97 3.07 1.21
C LEU A 121 5.10 4.60 1.12
N ILE A 122 5.94 5.24 1.94
CA ILE A 122 6.23 6.68 1.85
C ILE A 122 6.83 6.99 0.47
N ASP A 123 7.80 6.21 0.01
CA ASP A 123 8.44 6.41 -1.29
C ASP A 123 7.45 6.21 -2.45
N LEU A 124 6.59 5.18 -2.37
CA LEU A 124 5.54 4.96 -3.37
C LEU A 124 4.50 6.10 -3.43
N LEU A 125 4.23 6.80 -2.30
CA LEU A 125 3.38 7.99 -2.31
C LEU A 125 3.99 9.18 -3.05
N LYS A 126 5.32 9.19 -3.23
CA LYS A 126 6.03 10.21 -4.03
C LYS A 126 5.93 9.96 -5.54
N SER A 127 5.49 8.76 -5.95
CA SER A 127 5.41 8.37 -7.36
C SER A 127 4.56 9.32 -8.20
N ASP A 128 4.94 9.48 -9.47
CA ASP A 128 4.17 10.28 -10.43
C ASP A 128 2.88 9.60 -10.89
N ASP A 129 2.82 8.28 -10.80
CA ASP A 129 1.68 7.47 -11.21
C ASP A 129 0.57 7.49 -10.13
N CYS A 130 -0.65 7.84 -10.53
CA CYS A 130 -1.78 7.95 -9.59
C CYS A 130 -2.23 6.62 -9.00
N ASP A 131 -2.10 5.53 -9.74
CA ASP A 131 -2.51 4.21 -9.27
C ASP A 131 -1.46 3.62 -8.31
N VAL A 132 -0.18 3.91 -8.55
CA VAL A 132 0.90 3.58 -7.60
C VAL A 132 0.68 4.30 -6.27
N ARG A 133 0.38 5.60 -6.31
CA ARG A 133 0.03 6.36 -5.10
C ARG A 133 -1.21 5.83 -4.41
N ALA A 134 -2.25 5.46 -5.17
CA ALA A 134 -3.48 4.92 -4.62
C ALA A 134 -3.24 3.57 -3.90
N ALA A 135 -2.38 2.72 -4.47
CA ALA A 135 -1.99 1.47 -3.83
C ALA A 135 -1.19 1.68 -2.54
N ALA A 136 -0.28 2.66 -2.53
CA ALA A 136 0.43 3.04 -1.31
C ALA A 136 -0.54 3.59 -0.23
N GLY A 137 -1.50 4.40 -0.64
CA GLY A 137 -2.58 4.89 0.22
C GLY A 137 -3.41 3.77 0.83
N GLU A 138 -3.71 2.73 0.05
CA GLU A 138 -4.40 1.52 0.52
C GLU A 138 -3.57 0.75 1.56
N GLY A 139 -2.25 0.66 1.37
CA GLY A 139 -1.35 0.06 2.36
C GLY A 139 -1.41 0.78 3.70
N PHE A 140 -1.26 2.11 3.69
CA PHE A 140 -1.41 2.93 4.90
C PHE A 140 -2.78 2.82 5.54
N ARG A 141 -3.85 2.75 4.74
CA ARG A 141 -5.20 2.57 5.26
C ARG A 141 -5.34 1.30 6.10
N LEU A 142 -4.69 0.22 5.66
CA LEU A 142 -4.70 -1.06 6.36
C LEU A 142 -3.76 -1.10 7.56
N LEU A 143 -2.67 -0.34 7.54
CA LEU A 143 -1.86 -0.11 8.75
C LEU A 143 -2.67 0.61 9.84
N GLY A 144 -3.61 1.45 9.42
CA GLY A 144 -4.56 2.12 10.30
C GLY A 144 -3.92 3.26 11.12
N PRO A 145 -4.74 3.94 11.95
CA PRO A 145 -4.28 5.04 12.79
C PRO A 145 -3.26 4.63 13.86
N THR A 146 -3.16 3.33 14.17
CA THR A 146 -2.23 2.73 15.12
C THR A 146 -0.81 2.54 14.58
N VAL A 147 -0.49 3.03 13.38
CA VAL A 147 0.86 2.94 12.81
C VAL A 147 1.92 3.48 13.77
N MET A 148 1.61 4.54 14.52
CA MET A 148 2.51 5.11 15.54
C MET A 148 2.74 4.17 16.71
N GLN A 149 1.66 3.63 17.28
CA GLN A 149 1.77 2.64 18.36
C GLN A 149 2.60 1.42 17.90
N ARG A 150 2.38 0.96 16.67
CA ARG A 150 3.11 -0.17 16.10
C ARG A 150 4.58 0.14 15.83
N ILE A 151 4.91 1.36 15.39
CA ILE A 151 6.29 1.82 15.23
C ILE A 151 6.97 1.94 16.60
N GLU A 152 6.31 2.51 17.59
CA GLU A 152 6.80 2.63 18.97
C GLU A 152 7.01 1.27 19.66
N GLU A 153 6.14 0.30 19.38
CA GLU A 153 6.32 -1.10 19.81
C GLU A 153 7.57 -1.72 19.15
N LYS A 154 7.78 -1.48 17.85
CA LYS A 154 8.90 -2.04 17.08
C LYS A 154 10.26 -1.38 17.36
N LEU A 155 10.29 -0.19 17.95
CA LEU A 155 11.50 0.43 18.49
C LEU A 155 12.06 -0.28 19.74
N ARG A 156 11.31 -1.23 20.32
CA ARG A 156 11.72 -2.05 21.46
C ARG A 156 11.98 -3.52 21.06
N ASP A 157 12.07 -3.80 19.77
CA ASP A 157 12.32 -5.15 19.25
C ASP A 157 13.79 -5.56 19.50
N GLU A 158 14.04 -6.87 19.61
CA GLU A 158 15.38 -7.42 19.85
C GLU A 158 16.26 -7.38 18.59
N SER A 159 15.64 -7.32 17.41
CA SER A 159 16.36 -7.24 16.13
C SER A 159 16.79 -5.81 15.82
N GLU A 160 18.10 -5.58 15.71
CA GLU A 160 18.68 -4.29 15.30
C GLU A 160 18.15 -3.80 13.95
N GLU A 161 17.88 -4.72 13.02
CA GLU A 161 17.29 -4.41 11.71
C GLU A 161 15.85 -3.90 11.86
N VAL A 162 15.07 -4.51 12.75
CA VAL A 162 13.68 -4.10 13.02
C VAL A 162 13.63 -2.74 13.72
N VAL A 163 14.53 -2.50 14.67
CA VAL A 163 14.67 -1.20 15.34
C VAL A 163 15.10 -0.12 14.36
N ALA A 164 16.08 -0.40 13.48
CA ALA A 164 16.54 0.56 12.46
C ALA A 164 15.41 0.94 11.49
N ASN A 165 14.68 -0.05 10.98
CA ASN A 165 13.53 0.19 10.09
C ASN A 165 12.40 0.95 10.80
N ALA A 166 12.14 0.66 12.08
CA ALA A 166 11.17 1.40 12.88
C ALA A 166 11.61 2.85 13.13
N ALA A 167 12.90 3.09 13.35
CA ALA A 167 13.46 4.43 13.56
C ALA A 167 13.40 5.30 12.29
N ILE A 168 13.72 4.73 11.13
CA ILE A 168 13.63 5.44 9.86
C ILE A 168 12.15 5.64 9.46
N ALA A 169 11.27 4.66 9.68
CA ALA A 169 9.83 4.84 9.54
C ALA A 169 9.30 5.98 10.44
N LEU A 170 9.76 6.04 11.70
CA LEU A 170 9.45 7.14 12.60
C LEU A 170 10.03 8.47 12.09
N GLN A 171 11.23 8.50 11.52
CA GLN A 171 11.83 9.71 10.95
C GLN A 171 11.05 10.23 9.73
N GLY A 172 10.57 9.33 8.87
CA GLY A 172 9.73 9.68 7.72
C GLY A 172 8.35 10.17 8.11
N LEU A 173 7.80 9.67 9.22
CA LEU A 173 6.49 10.03 9.73
C LEU A 173 6.50 11.16 10.78
N ARG A 174 7.62 11.41 11.46
CA ARG A 174 7.77 12.43 12.51
C ARG A 174 7.41 13.84 12.04
N PRO A 175 7.89 14.34 10.89
CA PRO A 175 7.52 15.67 10.42
C PRO A 175 6.02 15.83 10.16
N LEU A 176 5.33 14.73 9.87
CA LEU A 176 3.89 14.68 9.61
C LEU A 176 3.07 14.54 10.91
N ILE A 177 3.65 13.99 11.98
CA ILE A 177 2.93 13.55 13.18
C ILE A 177 3.28 14.39 14.42
N GLU A 178 4.49 14.95 14.54
CA GLU A 178 4.92 15.74 15.71
C GLU A 178 4.14 17.04 15.91
N GLY A 179 3.43 17.54 14.89
CA GLY A 179 2.44 18.62 15.08
C GLY A 179 0.99 18.19 14.86
N GLY A 180 0.73 16.88 14.82
CA GLY A 180 -0.60 16.29 14.71
C GLY A 180 -1.40 16.73 13.48
N ILE A 181 -2.71 16.61 13.59
CA ILE A 181 -3.69 17.02 12.57
C ILE A 181 -3.46 18.48 12.09
N PRO A 182 -3.14 19.47 12.95
CA PRO A 182 -2.84 20.83 12.49
C PRO A 182 -1.71 20.93 11.45
N ASN A 183 -0.59 20.24 11.68
CA ASN A 183 0.54 20.27 10.74
C ASN A 183 0.23 19.53 9.44
N LEU A 184 -0.55 18.45 9.50
CA LEU A 184 -1.04 17.77 8.29
C LEU A 184 -1.94 18.70 7.47
N VAL A 185 -2.81 19.48 8.11
CA VAL A 185 -3.64 20.47 7.40
C VAL A 185 -2.78 21.55 6.75
N LEU A 186 -1.73 22.03 7.42
CA LEU A 186 -0.78 22.96 6.83
C LEU A 186 0.00 22.34 5.66
N ALA A 187 0.37 21.06 5.76
CA ALA A 187 1.08 20.34 4.72
C ALA A 187 0.27 20.18 3.42
N LEU A 188 -1.06 20.38 3.44
CA LEU A 188 -1.88 20.51 2.22
C LEU A 188 -1.47 21.71 1.36
N ALA A 189 -0.81 22.72 1.95
CA ALA A 189 -0.28 23.90 1.25
C ALA A 189 1.12 23.69 0.68
N SER A 190 1.80 22.58 1.01
CA SER A 190 3.20 22.37 0.62
C SER A 190 3.38 22.48 -0.90
N PRO A 191 4.42 23.15 -1.42
CA PRO A 191 4.72 23.14 -2.85
C PRO A 191 5.15 21.74 -3.34
N ASP A 192 5.68 20.92 -2.44
CA ASP A 192 6.07 19.53 -2.70
C ASP A 192 4.82 18.64 -2.85
N ARG A 193 4.65 18.06 -4.04
CA ARG A 193 3.48 17.22 -4.37
C ARG A 193 3.39 15.96 -3.50
N PRO A 194 4.48 15.21 -3.28
CA PRO A 194 4.51 14.11 -2.32
C PRO A 194 4.00 14.49 -0.92
N THR A 195 4.53 15.58 -0.35
CA THR A 195 4.13 16.07 0.99
C THR A 195 2.62 16.33 1.07
N ARG A 196 2.04 17.00 0.06
CA ARG A 196 0.58 17.22 0.00
C ARG A 196 -0.23 15.93 -0.08
N ASN A 197 0.26 14.94 -0.83
CA ASN A 197 -0.43 13.67 -1.01
C ASN A 197 -0.44 12.87 0.29
N ILE A 198 0.70 12.82 0.97
CA ILE A 198 0.83 12.16 2.27
C ILE A 198 -0.10 12.84 3.29
N ALA A 199 -0.08 14.17 3.36
CA ALA A 199 -0.98 14.93 4.23
C ALA A 199 -2.47 14.63 3.95
N SER A 200 -2.87 14.63 2.67
CA SER A 200 -4.22 14.31 2.23
C SER A 200 -4.66 12.90 2.63
N LEU A 201 -3.75 11.93 2.47
CA LEU A 201 -4.00 10.55 2.84
C LEU A 201 -4.19 10.42 4.36
N TYR A 202 -3.24 10.93 5.14
CA TYR A 202 -3.26 10.82 6.60
C TYR A 202 -4.51 11.48 7.20
N LEU A 203 -4.86 12.69 6.76
CA LEU A 203 -6.09 13.35 7.20
C LEU A 203 -7.36 12.57 6.81
N GLY A 204 -7.34 11.88 5.65
CA GLY A 204 -8.40 10.96 5.26
C GLY A 204 -8.52 9.74 6.19
N LEU A 205 -7.38 9.20 6.65
CA LEU A 205 -7.33 8.09 7.62
C LEU A 205 -7.70 8.52 9.04
N THR A 206 -7.33 9.73 9.43
CA THR A 206 -7.72 10.35 10.70
C THR A 206 -9.24 10.47 10.83
N GLY A 207 -9.95 10.61 9.71
CA GLY A 207 -11.40 10.53 9.71
C GLY A 207 -12.06 11.76 10.34
N LYS A 208 -13.04 11.53 11.22
CA LYS A 208 -13.86 12.60 11.81
C LYS A 208 -13.03 13.62 12.61
N ASP A 209 -11.93 13.20 13.21
CA ASP A 209 -11.09 14.08 14.04
C ASP A 209 -10.37 15.16 13.21
N ALA A 210 -10.21 14.95 11.91
CA ALA A 210 -9.66 15.95 11.00
C ALA A 210 -10.68 17.04 10.60
N VAL A 211 -11.98 16.79 10.76
CA VAL A 211 -13.06 17.63 10.23
C VAL A 211 -13.03 19.06 10.78
N PRO A 212 -12.85 19.32 12.10
CA PRO A 212 -12.82 20.69 12.62
C PRO A 212 -11.71 21.55 11.99
N LEU A 213 -10.52 20.95 11.78
CA LEU A 213 -9.38 21.65 11.20
C LEU A 213 -9.51 21.79 9.68
N LEU A 214 -10.13 20.81 9.00
CA LEU A 214 -10.47 20.91 7.58
C LEU A 214 -11.54 21.98 7.32
N ILE A 215 -12.50 22.17 8.22
CA ILE A 215 -13.48 23.27 8.16
C ILE A 215 -12.75 24.61 8.24
N LYS A 216 -11.81 24.77 9.19
CA LYS A 216 -10.99 25.99 9.30
C LYS A 216 -10.13 26.21 8.05
N ALA A 217 -9.64 25.14 7.44
CA ALA A 217 -8.84 25.20 6.21
C ALA A 217 -9.63 25.70 4.99
N LEU A 218 -10.97 25.74 5.04
CA LEU A 218 -11.78 26.30 3.97
C LEU A 218 -11.57 27.80 3.78
N ASP A 219 -11.15 28.52 4.82
CA ASP A 219 -10.90 29.96 4.74
C ASP A 219 -9.63 30.29 3.95
N ALA A 220 -8.61 29.43 4.03
CA ALA A 220 -7.31 29.61 3.38
C ALA A 220 -7.36 29.23 1.88
N LYS A 221 -7.23 30.22 0.99
CA LYS A 221 -7.42 30.06 -0.47
C LYS A 221 -6.51 28.97 -1.06
N GLU A 222 -5.29 28.88 -0.58
CA GLU A 222 -4.23 27.98 -1.07
C GLU A 222 -4.57 26.50 -0.87
N ILE A 223 -5.30 26.19 0.22
CA ILE A 223 -5.66 24.81 0.61
C ILE A 223 -7.14 24.51 0.49
N ARG A 224 -8.00 25.53 0.31
CA ARG A 224 -9.46 25.43 0.26
C ARG A 224 -9.97 24.30 -0.61
N VAL A 225 -9.55 24.24 -1.88
CA VAL A 225 -10.01 23.20 -2.83
C VAL A 225 -9.64 21.79 -2.34
N ARG A 226 -8.44 21.63 -1.74
CA ARG A 226 -7.98 20.34 -1.20
C ARG A 226 -8.75 19.97 0.05
N ALA A 227 -9.00 20.93 0.95
CA ALA A 227 -9.83 20.73 2.14
C ALA A 227 -11.25 20.30 1.77
N VAL A 228 -11.91 20.98 0.80
CA VAL A 228 -13.22 20.58 0.28
C VAL A 228 -13.20 19.16 -0.26
N ARG A 229 -12.20 18.81 -1.07
CA ARG A 229 -12.07 17.45 -1.63
C ARG A 229 -11.91 16.41 -0.51
N LEU A 230 -11.09 16.70 0.51
CA LEU A 230 -10.88 15.79 1.64
C LEU A 230 -12.16 15.54 2.43
N LEU A 231 -12.92 16.59 2.72
CA LEU A 231 -14.24 16.47 3.37
C LEU A 231 -15.17 15.56 2.56
N GLY A 232 -15.09 15.60 1.22
CA GLY A 232 -15.86 14.69 0.35
C GLY A 232 -15.34 13.25 0.32
N VAL A 233 -14.04 13.05 0.51
CA VAL A 233 -13.47 11.70 0.72
C VAL A 233 -13.98 11.11 2.03
N LEU A 234 -14.02 11.90 3.10
CA LEU A 234 -14.55 11.50 4.41
C LEU A 234 -16.06 11.17 4.38
N GLY A 235 -16.82 11.75 3.43
CA GLY A 235 -18.23 11.46 3.24
C GLY A 235 -19.06 11.77 4.48
N LYS A 236 -19.95 10.86 4.91
CA LYS A 236 -20.83 11.06 6.08
C LYS A 236 -20.10 11.44 7.37
N ASN A 237 -18.84 11.04 7.52
CA ASN A 237 -18.03 11.41 8.69
C ASN A 237 -17.71 12.91 8.76
N ALA A 238 -17.89 13.65 7.65
CA ALA A 238 -17.71 15.10 7.55
C ALA A 238 -19.04 15.88 7.58
N ALA A 239 -20.13 15.31 8.11
CA ALA A 239 -21.43 15.98 8.21
C ALA A 239 -21.35 17.36 8.90
N ASP A 240 -20.46 17.52 9.89
CA ASP A 240 -20.24 18.77 10.62
C ASP A 240 -19.73 19.90 9.70
N ALA A 241 -19.20 19.59 8.51
CA ALA A 241 -18.73 20.57 7.53
C ALA A 241 -19.83 21.12 6.61
N LEU A 242 -21.07 20.59 6.67
CA LEU A 242 -22.17 21.01 5.80
C LEU A 242 -22.42 22.52 5.82
N PRO A 243 -22.50 23.21 6.98
CA PRO A 243 -22.75 24.65 7.01
C PRO A 243 -21.62 25.47 6.36
N ALA A 244 -20.38 25.02 6.53
CA ALA A 244 -19.22 25.70 5.95
C ALA A 244 -19.13 25.49 4.43
N LEU A 245 -19.50 24.29 3.95
CA LEU A 245 -19.53 23.97 2.52
C LEU A 245 -20.66 24.69 1.78
N GLN A 246 -21.83 24.86 2.42
CA GLN A 246 -22.96 25.61 1.85
C GLN A 246 -22.58 27.06 1.50
N LYS A 247 -21.77 27.71 2.34
CA LYS A 247 -21.25 29.06 2.07
C LYS A 247 -20.36 29.15 0.82
N LEU A 248 -19.86 28.02 0.33
CA LEU A 248 -18.98 27.94 -0.84
C LEU A 248 -19.72 27.46 -2.11
N GLU A 249 -21.02 27.16 -2.05
CA GLU A 249 -21.81 26.72 -3.21
C GLU A 249 -21.83 27.78 -4.33
N ASP A 250 -21.85 29.06 -3.94
CA ASP A 250 -21.89 30.21 -4.84
C ASP A 250 -20.52 30.89 -5.04
N ALA A 251 -19.43 30.23 -4.65
CA ALA A 251 -18.08 30.79 -4.79
C ALA A 251 -17.76 31.15 -6.24
N GLU A 252 -17.10 32.28 -6.53
CA GLU A 252 -16.83 32.74 -7.90
C GLU A 252 -16.01 31.74 -8.74
N ASP A 253 -15.13 30.96 -8.09
CA ASP A 253 -14.32 29.92 -8.72
C ASP A 253 -15.18 28.71 -9.13
N ALA A 254 -15.29 28.47 -10.45
CA ALA A 254 -16.10 27.39 -11.00
C ALA A 254 -15.58 25.99 -10.64
N GLY A 255 -14.26 25.82 -10.47
CA GLY A 255 -13.65 24.56 -10.04
C GLY A 255 -13.97 24.23 -8.58
N LEU A 256 -13.95 25.25 -7.73
CA LEU A 256 -14.37 25.16 -6.33
C LEU A 256 -15.85 24.80 -6.23
N ARG A 257 -16.75 25.51 -6.94
CA ARG A 257 -18.19 25.18 -6.94
C ARG A 257 -18.47 23.74 -7.36
N ARG A 258 -17.76 23.24 -8.37
CA ARG A 258 -17.89 21.84 -8.82
C ARG A 258 -17.45 20.87 -7.73
N THR A 259 -16.33 21.15 -7.07
CA THR A 259 -15.80 20.31 -5.99
C THR A 259 -16.74 20.33 -4.77
N VAL A 260 -17.27 21.49 -4.38
CA VAL A 260 -18.25 21.64 -3.29
C VAL A 260 -19.50 20.82 -3.57
N ARG A 261 -20.08 20.90 -4.77
CA ARG A 261 -21.25 20.09 -5.14
C ARG A 261 -20.99 18.59 -5.05
N TRP A 262 -19.84 18.12 -5.54
CA TRP A 262 -19.45 16.72 -5.40
C TRP A 262 -19.32 16.31 -3.93
N THR A 263 -18.64 17.13 -3.12
CA THR A 263 -18.44 16.90 -1.68
C THR A 263 -19.77 16.85 -0.92
N LEU A 264 -20.70 17.77 -1.19
CA LEU A 264 -22.02 17.77 -0.57
C LEU A 264 -22.82 16.50 -0.90
N GLY A 265 -22.74 16.03 -2.15
CA GLY A 265 -23.35 14.75 -2.54
C GLY A 265 -22.78 13.56 -1.76
N ARG A 266 -21.46 13.55 -1.53
CA ARG A 266 -20.76 12.52 -0.75
C ARG A 266 -21.09 12.52 0.74
N ILE A 267 -21.39 13.69 1.31
CA ILE A 267 -21.73 13.83 2.73
C ILE A 267 -23.22 13.51 2.97
N ARG A 268 -24.10 13.90 2.03
CA ARG A 268 -25.56 13.71 2.15
C ARG A 268 -26.04 12.32 1.74
N GLY A 269 -25.38 11.65 0.79
CA GLY A 269 -25.71 10.30 0.33
C GLY A 269 -25.14 9.22 1.23
#